data_AF-A0A0F9C834-F1
#
_entry.id   AF-A0A0F9C834-F1
#
_cell.length_a   1.000
_cell.length_b   1.000
_cell.length_c   1.000
_cell.angle_alpha   90.00
_cell.angle_beta   90.00
_cell.angle_gamma   90.00
#
_symmetry.space_group_name_H-M   'P 1'
#
loop_
_entity.id
_entity.type
_entity.pdbx_description
1 polymer ?
#
loop_
_entity_poly.entity_id
_entity_poly.type
_entity_poly.pdbx_seq_one_letter_code
_entity_poly.pdbx_strand_id
1 'polypeptide(L)'
;MLKIKGLYLPMLANRIVTGDVFFLNSSATNTNDDPGNGKDPTKPFATLDYAQSKATSANDDLLVIGAGHTETVTGAGGITFDVDGLSMVGQGRYDSRPTFLMDGSAITGLVTAANTGIENVKFVAGHSDIAVGFLVTGKGFKMESCHFGGNTTNENFVNCVTGSAADNDCDGLELIGNVMDYGADIGPINPINLLKNSKDVRIMGNKIIADLRTSPYAAIYSVNTEVHTNIEIGYNMIHNVHNANSVVGISAGSTGSTGWMHHNIVYALDTNGNTPFVSAATGIVMWDNKFAAAANVSAFQMPTLGTYAA
;
A
#
# COMPACT_ATOMS: atom_id res chain seq x y z
N MET A 1 29.62 19.37 12.21
CA MET A 1 28.60 18.71 13.05
C MET A 1 27.95 19.78 13.91
N LEU A 2 26.75 20.24 13.56
CA LEU A 2 26.09 21.37 14.23
C LEU A 2 25.52 20.87 15.57
N LYS A 3 26.16 21.24 16.69
CA LYS A 3 25.66 20.98 18.04
C LYS A 3 24.86 22.19 18.51
N ILE A 4 23.53 22.12 18.46
CA ILE A 4 22.65 23.03 19.20
C ILE A 4 22.31 22.32 20.52
N LYS A 5 22.74 22.89 21.65
CA LYS A 5 22.49 22.33 22.99
C LYS A 5 20.98 22.18 23.23
N GLY A 6 20.55 20.99 23.63
CA GLY A 6 19.22 20.76 24.24
C GLY A 6 18.12 20.23 23.33
N LEU A 7 18.40 19.95 22.06
CA LEU A 7 17.43 19.33 21.15
C LEU A 7 18.09 18.12 20.48
N TYR A 8 17.89 16.92 21.03
CA TYR A 8 18.17 15.68 20.30
C TYR A 8 17.04 15.48 19.29
N LEU A 9 17.08 16.22 18.17
CA LEU A 9 16.31 15.83 17.00
C LEU A 9 17.12 14.74 16.30
N PRO A 10 16.67 13.48 16.28
CA PRO A 10 17.21 12.53 15.32
C PRO A 10 16.83 13.03 13.93
N MET A 11 17.73 13.82 13.32
CA MET A 11 17.60 14.25 11.94
C MET A 11 17.78 13.04 11.02
N LEU A 12 16.71 12.31 10.76
CA LEU A 12 16.62 11.55 9.51
C LEU A 12 16.43 12.58 8.41
N ALA A 13 17.53 13.04 7.80
CA ALA A 13 17.76 13.89 6.62
C ALA A 13 16.77 15.03 6.24
N ASN A 14 15.48 14.97 6.58
CA ASN A 14 14.45 15.98 6.34
C ASN A 14 13.19 15.86 7.25
N ARG A 15 13.24 15.12 8.38
CA ARG A 15 12.09 14.95 9.29
C ARG A 15 12.43 15.41 10.72
N ILE A 16 11.64 16.34 11.24
CA ILE A 16 11.63 16.72 12.66
C ILE A 16 10.61 15.82 13.35
N VAL A 17 11.01 15.15 14.43
CA VAL A 17 10.15 14.28 15.23
C VAL A 17 9.93 14.93 16.59
N THR A 18 8.68 14.96 17.05
CA THR A 18 8.26 15.47 18.35
C THR A 18 8.17 14.37 19.41
N GLY A 19 7.84 13.15 18.97
CA GLY A 19 7.81 11.94 19.78
C GLY A 19 9.16 11.27 20.01
N ASP A 20 9.08 10.06 20.53
CA ASP A 20 10.22 9.19 20.73
C ASP A 20 10.70 8.56 19.41
N VAL A 21 12.00 8.30 19.34
CA VAL A 21 12.58 7.57 18.21
C VAL A 21 13.14 6.24 18.66
N PHE A 22 12.73 5.20 17.94
CA PHE A 22 13.12 3.82 18.14
C PHE A 22 13.86 3.28 16.91
N PHE A 23 14.78 2.35 17.12
CA PHE A 23 15.55 1.69 16.06
C PHE A 23 15.28 0.18 16.09
N LEU A 24 14.96 -0.40 14.93
CA LEU A 24 14.71 -1.81 14.71
C LEU A 24 15.68 -2.35 13.65
N ASN A 25 16.46 -3.38 13.95
CA ASN A 25 17.30 -4.03 12.95
C ASN A 25 17.79 -5.42 13.41
N SER A 26 17.16 -6.48 12.91
CA SER A 26 17.53 -7.88 13.21
C SER A 26 18.92 -8.27 12.68
N SER A 27 19.48 -7.50 11.74
CA SER A 27 20.81 -7.76 11.17
C SER A 27 21.96 -7.08 11.93
N ALA A 28 21.67 -6.26 12.95
CA ALA A 28 22.70 -5.55 13.71
C ALA A 28 23.35 -6.44 14.79
N THR A 29 24.64 -6.25 15.05
CA THR A 29 25.43 -7.10 15.97
C THR A 29 24.93 -7.09 17.42
N ASN A 30 24.50 -5.94 17.94
CA ASN A 30 24.02 -5.80 19.32
C ASN A 30 22.49 -5.69 19.38
N THR A 31 21.79 -6.29 18.43
CA THR A 31 20.33 -6.29 18.42
C THR A 31 19.77 -7.17 19.53
N ASN A 32 18.74 -6.69 20.24
CA ASN A 32 18.05 -7.45 21.28
C ASN A 32 16.69 -6.82 21.62
N ASP A 33 15.76 -7.63 22.12
CA ASP A 33 14.44 -7.20 22.57
C ASP A 33 14.44 -7.01 24.09
N ASP A 34 15.15 -5.99 24.55
CA ASP A 34 15.22 -5.62 25.96
C ASP A 34 15.13 -4.09 26.17
N PRO A 35 14.84 -3.61 27.40
CA PRO A 35 14.67 -2.18 27.68
C PRO A 35 15.92 -1.33 27.45
N GLY A 36 17.12 -1.94 27.35
CA GLY A 36 18.38 -1.27 27.06
C GLY A 36 18.63 -1.01 25.57
N ASN A 37 17.76 -1.54 24.70
CA ASN A 37 17.86 -1.42 23.25
C ASN A 37 16.85 -0.41 22.68
N GLY A 38 16.94 -0.16 21.38
CA GLY A 38 16.00 0.61 20.59
C GLY A 38 16.16 2.12 20.64
N LYS A 39 16.87 2.70 21.62
CA LYS A 39 17.13 4.16 21.66
C LYS A 39 18.45 4.57 20.96
N ASP A 40 19.23 3.60 20.48
CA ASP A 40 20.50 3.80 19.78
C ASP A 40 20.55 2.92 18.52
N PRO A 41 20.89 3.45 17.33
CA PRO A 41 20.98 2.65 16.10
C PRO A 41 22.02 1.52 16.16
N THR A 42 23.00 1.58 17.08
CA THR A 42 24.00 0.53 17.31
C THR A 42 23.53 -0.56 18.27
N LYS A 43 22.40 -0.33 18.96
CA LYS A 43 21.70 -1.28 19.86
C LYS A 43 20.20 -1.28 19.56
N PRO A 44 19.79 -1.66 18.34
CA PRO A 44 18.37 -1.63 17.96
C PRO A 44 17.59 -2.79 18.61
N PHE A 45 16.26 -2.68 18.58
CA PHE A 45 15.38 -3.83 18.81
C PHE A 45 15.56 -4.88 17.71
N ALA A 46 15.29 -6.14 18.03
CA ALA A 46 15.41 -7.26 17.12
C ALA A 46 14.11 -7.52 16.33
N THR A 47 12.95 -7.34 16.96
CA THR A 47 11.64 -7.63 16.35
C THR A 47 10.75 -6.40 16.28
N LEU A 48 9.88 -6.38 15.27
CA LEU A 48 8.88 -5.33 15.11
C LEU A 48 7.91 -5.29 16.29
N ASP A 49 7.35 -6.44 16.68
CA ASP A 49 6.39 -6.54 17.79
C ASP A 49 6.92 -5.89 19.08
N TYR A 50 8.17 -6.21 19.46
CA TYR A 50 8.79 -5.60 20.62
C TYR A 50 8.96 -4.09 20.44
N ALA A 51 9.42 -3.63 19.27
CA ALA A 51 9.61 -2.21 19.01
C ALA A 51 8.30 -1.41 19.10
N GLN A 52 7.21 -1.95 18.57
CA GLN A 52 5.88 -1.32 18.62
C GLN A 52 5.34 -1.23 20.04
N SER A 53 5.56 -2.26 20.87
CA SER A 53 5.16 -2.26 22.28
C SER A 53 5.80 -1.15 23.12
N LYS A 54 6.81 -0.45 22.58
CA LYS A 54 7.51 0.66 23.25
C LYS A 54 7.00 2.03 22.80
N ALA A 55 6.24 2.09 21.72
CA ALA A 55 5.65 3.33 21.25
C ALA A 55 4.54 3.80 22.20
N THR A 56 4.41 5.11 22.30
CA THR A 56 3.38 5.80 23.08
C THR A 56 2.32 6.32 22.12
N SER A 57 1.07 5.97 22.40
CA SER A 57 -0.09 6.42 21.62
C SER A 57 -0.19 7.94 21.59
N ALA A 58 -0.52 8.50 20.42
CA ALA A 58 -0.69 9.92 20.15
C ALA A 58 0.54 10.78 20.51
N ASN A 59 1.74 10.21 20.41
CA ASN A 59 3.00 10.89 20.70
C ASN A 59 3.84 11.23 19.46
N ASP A 60 3.36 10.90 18.25
CA ASP A 60 4.11 11.06 16.98
C ASP A 60 5.48 10.34 16.98
N ASP A 61 5.50 9.13 17.54
CA ASP A 61 6.71 8.30 17.60
C ASP A 61 7.18 7.87 16.21
N LEU A 62 8.50 7.73 16.06
CA LEU A 62 9.15 7.25 14.84
C LEU A 62 9.93 5.96 15.11
N LEU A 63 9.54 4.89 14.41
CA LEU A 63 10.32 3.66 14.32
C LEU A 63 11.18 3.65 13.04
N VAL A 64 12.50 3.64 13.22
CA VAL A 64 13.47 3.57 12.13
C VAL A 64 13.90 2.12 11.95
N ILE A 65 13.59 1.56 10.78
CA ILE A 65 13.93 0.17 10.45
C ILE A 65 15.23 0.16 9.65
N GLY A 66 16.27 -0.46 10.20
CA GLY A 66 17.61 -0.49 9.63
C GLY A 66 17.68 -1.21 8.29
N ALA A 67 18.59 -0.77 7.43
CA ALA A 67 18.84 -1.41 6.14
C ALA A 67 19.24 -2.87 6.34
N GLY A 68 18.66 -3.77 5.53
CA GLY A 68 18.89 -5.21 5.61
C GLY A 68 18.16 -5.92 6.75
N HIS A 69 17.36 -5.21 7.56
CA HIS A 69 16.47 -5.87 8.53
C HIS A 69 15.59 -6.89 7.82
N THR A 70 15.54 -8.10 8.35
CA THR A 70 14.71 -9.18 7.84
C THR A 70 13.97 -9.83 8.99
N GLU A 71 12.65 -9.99 8.86
CA GLU A 71 11.80 -10.66 9.86
C GLU A 71 10.82 -11.58 9.14
N THR A 72 10.62 -12.78 9.69
CA THR A 72 9.63 -13.75 9.18
C THR A 72 8.43 -13.76 10.10
N VAL A 73 7.26 -13.53 9.54
CA VAL A 73 5.99 -13.39 10.25
C VAL A 73 5.05 -14.48 9.77
N THR A 74 4.60 -15.33 10.68
CA THR A 74 3.85 -16.56 10.36
C THR A 74 2.39 -16.54 10.81
N GLY A 75 2.01 -15.59 11.68
CA GLY A 75 0.67 -15.47 12.25
C GLY A 75 0.04 -14.10 12.03
N ALA A 76 -1.29 -14.06 11.93
CA ALA A 76 -2.06 -12.83 11.84
C ALA A 76 -1.68 -11.84 12.94
N GLY A 77 -1.59 -10.55 12.57
CA GLY A 77 -1.25 -9.49 13.50
C GLY A 77 0.22 -9.45 13.93
N GLY A 78 1.11 -10.30 13.38
CA GLY A 78 2.55 -10.17 13.63
C GLY A 78 3.17 -8.91 13.01
N ILE A 79 2.42 -8.18 12.17
CA ILE A 79 2.68 -6.79 11.78
C ILE A 79 1.39 -6.03 12.09
N THR A 80 1.36 -5.24 13.16
CA THR A 80 0.12 -4.55 13.57
C THR A 80 0.38 -3.10 13.89
N PHE A 81 -0.24 -2.16 13.19
CA PHE A 81 -0.24 -0.74 13.54
C PHE A 81 -1.37 -0.46 14.53
N ASP A 82 -1.12 -0.65 15.83
CA ASP A 82 -2.07 -0.48 16.94
C ASP A 82 -1.76 0.69 17.89
N VAL A 83 -0.74 1.50 17.57
CA VAL A 83 -0.36 2.71 18.34
C VAL A 83 -0.63 3.96 17.50
N ASP A 84 -1.55 4.82 17.96
CA ASP A 84 -1.94 6.05 17.25
C ASP A 84 -0.74 6.98 17.04
N GLY A 85 -0.60 7.52 15.83
CA GLY A 85 0.49 8.43 15.46
C GLY A 85 1.84 7.77 15.18
N LEU A 86 1.96 6.44 15.30
CA LEU A 86 3.22 5.74 15.05
C LEU A 86 3.56 5.74 13.55
N SER A 87 4.74 6.28 13.22
CA SER A 87 5.32 6.20 11.88
C SER A 87 6.49 5.24 11.83
N MET A 88 6.56 4.43 10.77
CA MET A 88 7.67 3.52 10.51
C MET A 88 8.39 3.89 9.22
N VAL A 89 9.73 3.97 9.24
CA VAL A 89 10.51 4.33 8.07
C VAL A 89 11.67 3.37 7.88
N GLY A 90 11.63 2.62 6.77
CA GLY A 90 12.72 1.76 6.34
C GLY A 90 13.92 2.52 5.80
N GLN A 91 15.12 2.07 6.16
CA GLN A 91 16.39 2.57 5.64
C GLN A 91 16.93 1.67 4.53
N GLY A 92 17.75 2.25 3.65
CA GLY A 92 18.34 1.51 2.53
C GLY A 92 17.57 1.69 1.22
N ARG A 93 18.07 1.03 0.18
CA ARG A 93 17.60 1.18 -1.20
C ARG A 93 17.57 -0.17 -1.89
N TYR A 94 16.60 -0.35 -2.78
CA TYR A 94 16.44 -1.58 -3.56
C TYR A 94 16.46 -2.82 -2.64
N ASP A 95 17.37 -3.77 -2.85
CA ASP A 95 17.45 -5.00 -2.06
C ASP A 95 17.91 -4.82 -0.63
N SER A 96 18.53 -3.69 -0.28
CA SER A 96 18.93 -3.41 1.10
C SER A 96 17.79 -2.84 1.96
N ARG A 97 16.59 -2.68 1.40
CA ARG A 97 15.41 -2.22 2.16
C ARG A 97 14.98 -3.29 3.17
N PRO A 98 14.39 -2.90 4.31
CA PRO A 98 13.87 -3.86 5.27
C PRO A 98 12.83 -4.77 4.62
N THR A 99 12.86 -6.05 4.96
CA THR A 99 12.01 -7.07 4.37
C THR A 99 11.25 -7.82 5.45
N PHE A 100 9.93 -7.83 5.34
CA PHE A 100 9.08 -8.73 6.11
C PHE A 100 8.61 -9.87 5.21
N LEU A 101 9.04 -11.08 5.54
CA LEU A 101 8.57 -12.31 4.90
C LEU A 101 7.28 -12.76 5.61
N MET A 102 6.16 -12.71 4.91
CA MET A 102 4.84 -13.11 5.41
C MET A 102 4.60 -14.57 5.02
N ASP A 103 4.97 -15.50 5.90
CA ASP A 103 5.01 -16.94 5.64
C ASP A 103 3.99 -17.70 6.51
N GLY A 104 2.73 -17.55 6.17
CA GLY A 104 1.64 -18.28 6.83
C GLY A 104 0.36 -18.22 6.01
N SER A 105 -0.46 -19.27 6.06
CA SER A 105 -1.70 -19.34 5.29
C SER A 105 -2.78 -18.35 5.76
N ALA A 106 -2.71 -17.91 7.02
CA ALA A 106 -3.62 -16.94 7.63
C ALA A 106 -2.91 -15.64 8.04
N ILE A 107 -1.71 -15.38 7.49
CA ILE A 107 -0.98 -14.14 7.78
C ILE A 107 -1.74 -12.93 7.24
N THR A 108 -1.82 -11.87 8.03
CA THR A 108 -2.38 -10.58 7.65
C THR A 108 -1.75 -9.52 8.54
N GLY A 109 -1.26 -8.45 7.93
CA GLY A 109 -0.88 -7.23 8.63
C GLY A 109 -2.13 -6.43 8.98
N LEU A 110 -2.20 -5.91 10.21
CA LEU A 110 -3.36 -5.20 10.71
C LEU A 110 -3.03 -3.72 10.88
N VAL A 111 -3.92 -2.84 10.46
CA VAL A 111 -3.84 -1.41 10.78
C VAL A 111 -5.11 -1.04 11.53
N THR A 112 -5.00 -0.86 12.84
CA THR A 112 -6.16 -0.65 13.72
C THR A 112 -6.14 0.71 14.41
N ALA A 113 -4.97 1.32 14.57
CA ALA A 113 -4.82 2.66 15.12
C ALA A 113 -4.84 3.75 14.04
N ALA A 114 -5.21 4.95 14.46
CA ALA A 114 -5.26 6.11 13.59
C ALA A 114 -3.87 6.73 13.34
N ASN A 115 -3.76 7.54 12.29
CA ASN A 115 -2.61 8.39 11.98
C ASN A 115 -1.27 7.63 11.93
N THR A 116 -1.32 6.36 11.55
CA THR A 116 -0.13 5.51 11.44
C THR A 116 0.43 5.54 10.02
N GLY A 117 1.69 5.13 9.86
CA GLY A 117 2.22 4.99 8.52
C GLY A 117 3.48 4.15 8.42
N ILE A 118 3.75 3.70 7.20
CA ILE A 118 4.95 2.94 6.86
C ILE A 118 5.52 3.37 5.53
N GLU A 119 6.84 3.53 5.50
CA GLU A 119 7.58 3.97 4.34
C GLU A 119 8.77 3.05 4.02
N ASN A 120 9.02 2.82 2.73
CA ASN A 120 10.26 2.22 2.22
C ASN A 120 10.55 0.79 2.72
N VAL A 121 9.52 -0.04 2.92
CA VAL A 121 9.62 -1.45 3.34
C VAL A 121 9.20 -2.43 2.23
N LYS A 122 9.82 -3.61 2.18
CA LYS A 122 9.43 -4.74 1.32
C LYS A 122 8.56 -5.71 2.13
N PHE A 123 7.40 -6.06 1.60
CA PHE A 123 6.55 -7.15 2.07
C PHE A 123 6.60 -8.26 1.05
N VAL A 124 6.99 -9.45 1.49
CA VAL A 124 7.22 -10.57 0.59
C VAL A 124 6.32 -11.73 1.02
N ALA A 125 5.51 -12.23 0.09
CA ALA A 125 4.70 -13.42 0.33
C ALA A 125 5.62 -14.63 0.42
N GLY A 126 5.60 -15.34 1.54
CA GLY A 126 6.22 -16.66 1.72
C GLY A 126 5.22 -17.82 1.55
N HIS A 127 3.96 -17.51 1.25
CA HIS A 127 2.90 -18.47 1.03
C HIS A 127 2.13 -18.12 -0.25
N SER A 128 1.58 -19.13 -0.93
CA SER A 128 0.69 -18.91 -2.07
C SER A 128 -0.65 -18.36 -1.62
N ASP A 129 -1.20 -17.42 -2.39
CA ASP A 129 -2.56 -16.91 -2.23
C ASP A 129 -2.88 -16.39 -0.82
N ILE A 130 -1.97 -15.59 -0.22
CA ILE A 130 -2.27 -14.87 1.02
C ILE A 130 -3.47 -13.95 0.78
N ALA A 131 -4.58 -14.20 1.47
CA ALA A 131 -5.86 -13.57 1.16
C ALA A 131 -5.83 -12.03 1.22
N VAL A 132 -5.17 -11.48 2.26
CA VAL A 132 -5.01 -10.04 2.47
C VAL A 132 -3.63 -9.78 3.09
N GLY A 133 -2.80 -8.99 2.41
CA GLY A 133 -1.52 -8.52 2.94
C GLY A 133 -1.73 -7.57 4.13
N PHE A 134 -2.46 -6.47 3.91
CA PHE A 134 -2.84 -5.52 4.97
C PHE A 134 -4.34 -5.29 5.01
N LEU A 135 -4.95 -5.49 6.17
CA LEU A 135 -6.32 -5.07 6.46
C LEU A 135 -6.28 -3.74 7.22
N VAL A 136 -6.83 -2.69 6.59
CA VAL A 136 -6.84 -1.34 7.14
C VAL A 136 -8.20 -1.01 7.74
N THR A 137 -8.26 -0.94 9.07
CA THR A 137 -9.44 -0.49 9.84
C THR A 137 -9.16 0.75 10.69
N GLY A 138 -7.97 1.34 10.56
CA GLY A 138 -7.56 2.59 11.21
C GLY A 138 -7.60 3.76 10.21
N LYS A 139 -7.97 4.94 10.71
CA LYS A 139 -8.07 6.17 9.91
C LYS A 139 -6.72 6.83 9.68
N GLY A 140 -6.54 7.51 8.55
CA GLY A 140 -5.33 8.29 8.27
C GLY A 140 -4.07 7.45 8.11
N PHE A 141 -4.22 6.18 7.70
CA PHE A 141 -3.08 5.32 7.45
C PHE A 141 -2.38 5.69 6.14
N LYS A 142 -1.05 5.82 6.18
CA LYS A 142 -0.23 6.09 4.99
C LYS A 142 0.77 4.97 4.72
N MET A 143 0.72 4.39 3.53
CA MET A 143 1.73 3.47 3.01
C MET A 143 2.43 4.10 1.80
N GLU A 144 3.73 4.34 1.93
CA GLU A 144 4.51 5.08 0.92
C GLU A 144 5.77 4.34 0.47
N SER A 145 5.99 4.32 -0.84
CA SER A 145 7.18 3.75 -1.46
C SER A 145 7.43 2.27 -1.08
N CYS A 146 6.43 1.53 -0.61
CA CYS A 146 6.53 0.13 -0.23
C CYS A 146 6.54 -0.80 -1.44
N HIS A 147 7.03 -2.03 -1.27
CA HIS A 147 7.07 -3.03 -2.34
C HIS A 147 6.42 -4.35 -1.87
N PHE A 148 5.48 -4.87 -2.65
CA PHE A 148 4.90 -6.19 -2.49
C PHE A 148 5.35 -7.11 -3.63
N GLY A 149 5.76 -8.33 -3.29
CA GLY A 149 6.13 -9.36 -4.26
C GLY A 149 6.18 -10.76 -3.65
N GLY A 150 6.47 -11.76 -4.46
CA GLY A 150 6.68 -13.15 -4.02
C GLY A 150 8.11 -13.44 -3.57
N ASN A 151 8.29 -14.35 -2.61
CA ASN A 151 9.60 -14.87 -2.22
C ASN A 151 10.07 -15.94 -3.21
N THR A 152 9.16 -16.80 -3.66
CA THR A 152 9.39 -17.72 -4.80
C THR A 152 8.26 -17.65 -5.83
N THR A 153 8.32 -18.51 -6.86
CA THR A 153 7.28 -18.58 -7.88
C THR A 153 5.96 -19.10 -7.28
N ASN A 154 4.85 -18.45 -7.61
CA ASN A 154 3.49 -18.72 -7.11
C ASN A 154 3.25 -18.37 -5.63
N GLU A 155 4.20 -17.73 -4.95
CA GLU A 155 3.95 -17.08 -3.66
C GLU A 155 3.49 -15.65 -3.92
N ASN A 156 2.29 -15.31 -3.49
CA ASN A 156 1.65 -14.05 -3.85
C ASN A 156 0.64 -13.61 -2.77
N PHE A 157 0.14 -12.39 -2.94
CA PHE A 157 -1.01 -11.89 -2.21
C PHE A 157 -2.20 -11.78 -3.17
N VAL A 158 -3.35 -12.32 -2.76
CA VAL A 158 -4.62 -12.14 -3.49
C VAL A 158 -4.98 -10.66 -3.53
N ASN A 159 -4.89 -10.00 -2.36
CA ASN A 159 -5.02 -8.55 -2.20
C ASN A 159 -3.84 -8.04 -1.36
N CYS A 160 -3.13 -7.01 -1.82
CA CYS A 160 -1.99 -6.46 -1.05
C CYS A 160 -2.50 -5.59 0.08
N VAL A 161 -3.43 -4.70 -0.23
CA VAL A 161 -4.05 -3.79 0.74
C VAL A 161 -5.56 -3.80 0.56
N THR A 162 -6.26 -4.11 1.64
CA THR A 162 -7.72 -4.08 1.73
C THR A 162 -8.13 -2.99 2.72
N GLY A 163 -8.87 -2.01 2.23
CA GLY A 163 -9.51 -0.97 3.02
C GLY A 163 -10.83 -1.44 3.62
N SER A 164 -10.88 -1.36 4.94
CA SER A 164 -12.04 -1.44 5.83
C SER A 164 -12.72 -2.81 6.00
N ALA A 165 -13.24 -3.03 7.22
CA ALA A 165 -14.22 -4.05 7.55
C ALA A 165 -15.62 -3.45 7.82
N ALA A 166 -15.73 -2.18 8.22
CA ALA A 166 -16.97 -1.42 8.33
C ALA A 166 -16.89 0.01 7.75
N ASP A 167 -18.04 0.57 7.41
CA ASP A 167 -18.14 1.90 6.81
C ASP A 167 -17.31 2.95 7.55
N ASN A 168 -16.48 3.67 6.79
CA ASN A 168 -15.63 4.78 7.25
C ASN A 168 -14.48 4.41 8.20
N ASP A 169 -14.15 3.13 8.35
CA ASP A 169 -13.00 2.69 9.17
C ASP A 169 -11.65 3.10 8.58
N CYS A 170 -11.53 3.16 7.24
CA CYS A 170 -10.29 3.50 6.53
C CYS A 170 -10.30 4.91 5.92
N ASP A 171 -11.08 5.84 6.49
CA ASP A 171 -11.06 7.24 6.06
C ASP A 171 -9.64 7.82 6.10
N GLY A 172 -9.25 8.58 5.08
CA GLY A 172 -7.91 9.18 4.97
C GLY A 172 -6.80 8.20 4.58
N LEU A 173 -7.14 7.00 4.06
CA LEU A 173 -6.14 6.05 3.57
C LEU A 173 -5.33 6.64 2.41
N GLU A 174 -4.00 6.62 2.54
CA GLU A 174 -3.06 7.05 1.50
C GLU A 174 -2.16 5.88 1.07
N LEU A 175 -2.25 5.50 -0.21
CA LEU A 175 -1.37 4.52 -0.86
C LEU A 175 -0.58 5.22 -1.95
N ILE A 176 0.67 5.57 -1.66
CA ILE A 176 1.46 6.50 -2.48
C ILE A 176 2.76 5.84 -2.97
N GLY A 177 2.97 5.81 -4.29
CA GLY A 177 4.26 5.39 -4.88
C GLY A 177 4.65 3.94 -4.60
N ASN A 178 3.70 3.07 -4.23
CA ASN A 178 3.97 1.68 -3.91
C ASN A 178 4.11 0.85 -5.19
N VAL A 179 4.86 -0.25 -5.10
CA VAL A 179 5.01 -1.23 -6.17
C VAL A 179 4.41 -2.56 -5.73
N MET A 180 3.52 -3.12 -6.53
CA MET A 180 2.94 -4.45 -6.35
C MET A 180 3.25 -5.25 -7.61
N ASP A 181 4.25 -6.13 -7.54
CA ASP A 181 4.80 -6.81 -8.70
C ASP A 181 4.80 -8.33 -8.52
N TYR A 182 3.91 -8.98 -9.26
CA TYR A 182 3.78 -10.43 -9.33
C TYR A 182 4.01 -10.96 -10.76
N GLY A 183 4.50 -10.11 -11.68
CA GLY A 183 4.69 -10.46 -13.07
C GLY A 183 3.42 -11.01 -13.73
N ALA A 184 3.46 -12.29 -14.12
CA ALA A 184 2.36 -13.00 -14.77
C ALA A 184 1.67 -14.04 -13.88
N ASP A 185 1.85 -13.94 -12.56
CA ASP A 185 1.10 -14.76 -11.61
C ASP A 185 -0.40 -14.40 -11.66
N ILE A 186 -1.24 -15.44 -11.55
CA ILE A 186 -2.70 -15.40 -11.64
C ILE A 186 -3.40 -15.41 -10.27
N GLY A 187 -2.65 -15.59 -9.17
CA GLY A 187 -3.20 -15.55 -7.81
C GLY A 187 -3.71 -14.17 -7.36
N PRO A 188 -3.05 -13.04 -7.72
CA PRO A 188 -3.57 -11.71 -7.41
C PRO A 188 -4.93 -11.44 -8.07
N ILE A 189 -5.87 -10.88 -7.31
CA ILE A 189 -7.21 -10.51 -7.80
C ILE A 189 -7.39 -8.99 -7.76
N ASN A 190 -7.27 -8.38 -6.59
CA ASN A 190 -7.38 -6.92 -6.41
C ASN A 190 -6.25 -6.44 -5.50
N PRO A 191 -5.06 -6.15 -6.05
CA PRO A 191 -3.92 -5.65 -5.27
C PRO A 191 -4.29 -4.49 -4.32
N ILE A 192 -5.19 -3.59 -4.76
CA ILE A 192 -5.83 -2.60 -3.88
C ILE A 192 -7.34 -2.81 -3.92
N ASN A 193 -7.94 -3.01 -2.74
CA ASN A 193 -9.36 -3.33 -2.61
C ASN A 193 -10.03 -2.45 -1.53
N LEU A 194 -11.11 -1.74 -1.86
CA LEU A 194 -11.92 -0.96 -0.92
C LEU A 194 -13.28 -1.65 -0.75
N LEU A 195 -13.51 -2.26 0.42
CA LEU A 195 -14.69 -3.11 0.66
C LEU A 195 -15.89 -2.40 1.28
N LYS A 196 -15.69 -1.17 1.76
CA LYS A 196 -16.70 -0.39 2.49
C LYS A 196 -16.61 1.09 2.14
N ASN A 197 -17.66 1.82 2.49
CA ASN A 197 -17.71 3.28 2.43
C ASN A 197 -16.42 3.89 3.02
N SER A 198 -15.89 4.91 2.36
CA SER A 198 -14.71 5.63 2.85
C SER A 198 -14.69 7.08 2.38
N LYS A 199 -13.83 7.87 3.01
CA LYS A 199 -13.67 9.29 2.71
C LYS A 199 -12.20 9.67 2.66
N ASP A 200 -11.84 10.64 1.83
CA ASP A 200 -10.50 11.22 1.74
C ASP A 200 -9.40 10.18 1.37
N VAL A 201 -9.75 9.15 0.60
CA VAL A 201 -8.80 8.11 0.16
C VAL A 201 -7.97 8.59 -1.03
N ARG A 202 -6.66 8.33 -0.99
CA ARG A 202 -5.71 8.68 -2.06
C ARG A 202 -4.92 7.46 -2.51
N ILE A 203 -5.00 7.11 -3.78
CA ILE A 203 -4.26 6.01 -4.40
C ILE A 203 -3.46 6.62 -5.55
N MET A 204 -2.21 6.98 -5.26
CA MET A 204 -1.42 7.86 -6.13
C MET A 204 -0.08 7.27 -6.53
N GLY A 205 0.24 7.30 -7.83
CA GLY A 205 1.60 6.98 -8.29
C GLY A 205 2.02 5.52 -8.09
N ASN A 206 1.10 4.61 -7.82
CA ASN A 206 1.42 3.20 -7.57
C ASN A 206 1.68 2.46 -8.89
N LYS A 207 2.57 1.47 -8.86
CA LYS A 207 2.85 0.57 -9.98
C LYS A 207 2.33 -0.82 -9.64
N ILE A 208 1.45 -1.37 -10.47
CA ILE A 208 0.84 -2.69 -10.27
C ILE A 208 1.11 -3.55 -11.51
N ILE A 209 1.70 -4.73 -11.32
CA ILE A 209 1.98 -5.71 -12.37
C ILE A 209 1.48 -7.08 -11.90
N ALA A 210 0.47 -7.63 -12.59
CA ALA A 210 -0.12 -8.93 -12.27
C ALA A 210 -0.97 -9.46 -13.44
N ASP A 211 -1.37 -10.73 -13.38
CA ASP A 211 -2.38 -11.34 -14.27
C ASP A 211 -3.73 -11.48 -13.55
N LEU A 212 -4.58 -10.45 -13.62
CA LEU A 212 -5.84 -10.42 -12.86
C LEU A 212 -6.93 -11.22 -13.59
N ARG A 213 -6.91 -12.56 -13.45
CA ARG A 213 -7.79 -13.50 -14.17
C ARG A 213 -9.14 -13.78 -13.52
N THR A 214 -9.38 -13.27 -12.33
CA THR A 214 -10.61 -13.55 -11.56
C THR A 214 -11.42 -12.26 -11.41
N SER A 215 -12.74 -12.35 -11.64
CA SER A 215 -13.67 -11.24 -11.46
C SER A 215 -13.50 -10.65 -10.06
N PRO A 216 -13.39 -9.31 -9.91
CA PRO A 216 -13.79 -8.26 -10.86
C PRO A 216 -12.70 -7.77 -11.80
N TYR A 217 -11.54 -8.42 -11.81
CA TYR A 217 -10.38 -8.14 -12.66
C TYR A 217 -9.74 -6.74 -12.52
N ALA A 218 -10.23 -5.85 -11.65
CA ALA A 218 -9.65 -4.53 -11.46
C ALA A 218 -8.42 -4.56 -10.52
N ALA A 219 -7.33 -3.90 -10.91
CA ALA A 219 -6.14 -3.77 -10.05
C ALA A 219 -6.42 -2.91 -8.81
N ILE A 220 -7.23 -1.87 -9.02
CA ILE A 220 -7.79 -1.01 -7.98
C ILE A 220 -9.30 -1.20 -8.05
N TYR A 221 -9.86 -1.81 -7.02
CA TYR A 221 -11.27 -2.18 -6.96
C TYR A 221 -11.96 -1.57 -5.75
N SER A 222 -13.21 -1.15 -5.93
CA SER A 222 -14.18 -1.04 -4.85
C SER A 222 -15.47 -1.75 -5.21
N VAL A 223 -16.19 -2.21 -4.18
CA VAL A 223 -17.51 -2.81 -4.37
C VAL A 223 -18.50 -1.74 -4.85
N ASN A 224 -19.30 -2.04 -5.87
CA ASN A 224 -20.19 -1.07 -6.56
C ASN A 224 -21.34 -0.52 -5.69
N THR A 225 -21.52 -1.02 -4.47
CA THR A 225 -22.47 -0.50 -3.47
C THR A 225 -21.88 0.56 -2.56
N GLU A 226 -20.55 0.70 -2.55
CA GLU A 226 -19.84 1.52 -1.58
C GLU A 226 -19.67 2.95 -2.11
N VAL A 227 -19.75 3.91 -1.20
CA VAL A 227 -19.66 5.33 -1.45
C VAL A 227 -18.30 5.82 -0.97
N HIS A 228 -17.51 6.35 -1.91
CA HIS A 228 -16.23 6.98 -1.61
C HIS A 228 -16.33 8.48 -1.82
N THR A 229 -16.21 9.27 -0.76
CA THR A 229 -16.28 10.74 -0.88
C THR A 229 -14.88 11.35 -0.85
N ASN A 230 -14.63 12.32 -1.73
CA ASN A 230 -13.31 12.92 -1.90
C ASN A 230 -12.19 11.88 -2.17
N ILE A 231 -12.45 10.89 -3.03
CA ILE A 231 -11.45 9.90 -3.45
C ILE A 231 -10.55 10.46 -4.56
N GLU A 232 -9.25 10.20 -4.50
CA GLU A 232 -8.30 10.55 -5.55
C GLU A 232 -7.56 9.28 -6.01
N ILE A 233 -7.74 8.90 -7.27
CA ILE A 233 -7.04 7.78 -7.89
C ILE A 233 -6.28 8.32 -9.09
N GLY A 234 -4.98 8.55 -8.96
CA GLY A 234 -4.23 9.20 -10.02
C GLY A 234 -2.78 8.81 -10.17
N TYR A 235 -2.26 9.04 -11.38
CA TYR A 235 -0.87 8.73 -11.74
C TYR A 235 -0.44 7.27 -11.54
N ASN A 236 -1.38 6.34 -11.39
CA ASN A 236 -1.05 4.93 -11.23
C ASN A 236 -0.66 4.31 -12.57
N MET A 237 0.25 3.34 -12.55
CA MET A 237 0.67 2.54 -13.68
C MET A 237 0.28 1.08 -13.47
N ILE A 238 -0.66 0.59 -14.27
CA ILE A 238 -1.18 -0.78 -14.18
C ILE A 238 -0.78 -1.54 -15.44
N HIS A 239 -0.03 -2.63 -15.26
CA HIS A 239 0.27 -3.60 -16.30
C HIS A 239 -0.46 -4.90 -15.94
N ASN A 240 -1.66 -5.03 -16.47
CA ASN A 240 -2.43 -6.25 -16.32
C ASN A 240 -2.11 -7.18 -17.49
N VAL A 241 -1.45 -8.31 -17.24
CA VAL A 241 -1.08 -9.24 -18.33
C VAL A 241 -2.22 -10.18 -18.72
N HIS A 242 -3.41 -10.01 -18.12
CA HIS A 242 -4.61 -10.77 -18.47
C HIS A 242 -5.07 -10.49 -19.90
N ASN A 243 -5.45 -11.54 -20.62
CA ASN A 243 -5.71 -11.54 -22.05
C ASN A 243 -7.14 -11.97 -22.45
N ALA A 244 -8.12 -11.94 -21.53
CA ALA A 244 -9.39 -12.61 -21.80
C ALA A 244 -10.70 -11.96 -21.33
N ASN A 245 -10.79 -10.70 -20.89
CA ASN A 245 -12.07 -10.09 -20.47
C ASN A 245 -12.11 -8.55 -20.51
N SER A 246 -13.33 -8.01 -20.54
CA SER A 246 -13.72 -6.66 -21.00
C SER A 246 -13.25 -5.44 -20.21
N VAL A 247 -12.74 -5.57 -18.98
CA VAL A 247 -12.45 -4.40 -18.12
C VAL A 247 -11.57 -4.80 -16.93
N VAL A 248 -10.38 -4.22 -16.79
CA VAL A 248 -9.34 -4.85 -15.94
C VAL A 248 -8.38 -3.83 -15.30
N GLY A 249 -8.75 -2.54 -15.27
CA GLY A 249 -7.89 -1.45 -14.80
C GLY A 249 -8.30 -0.97 -13.41
N ILE A 250 -9.21 0.00 -13.38
CA ILE A 250 -9.66 0.67 -12.17
C ILE A 250 -11.19 0.67 -12.15
N SER A 251 -11.78 0.17 -11.06
CA SER A 251 -13.22 0.23 -10.80
C SER A 251 -13.43 0.81 -9.40
N ALA A 252 -14.06 1.98 -9.29
CA ALA A 252 -14.25 2.63 -8.01
C ALA A 252 -15.56 3.40 -7.87
N GLY A 253 -16.15 3.30 -6.67
CA GLY A 253 -17.30 4.05 -6.18
C GLY A 253 -18.65 3.64 -6.76
N SER A 254 -19.71 4.06 -6.07
CA SER A 254 -21.13 4.03 -6.47
C SER A 254 -21.68 5.44 -6.73
N THR A 255 -22.97 5.57 -7.06
CA THR A 255 -23.65 6.84 -7.43
C THR A 255 -23.47 8.01 -6.44
N GLY A 256 -23.21 7.74 -5.16
CA GLY A 256 -22.94 8.77 -4.14
C GLY A 256 -21.48 9.23 -4.05
N SER A 257 -20.57 8.62 -4.80
CA SER A 257 -19.12 8.87 -4.67
C SER A 257 -18.71 10.17 -5.34
N THR A 258 -17.72 10.85 -4.75
CA THR A 258 -17.15 12.11 -5.26
C THR A 258 -15.64 12.03 -5.31
N GLY A 259 -15.01 12.67 -6.29
CA GLY A 259 -13.55 12.66 -6.37
C GLY A 259 -13.00 12.74 -7.79
N TRP A 260 -11.79 12.21 -7.97
CA TRP A 260 -11.05 12.25 -9.22
C TRP A 260 -10.41 10.91 -9.54
N MET A 261 -10.51 10.50 -10.81
CA MET A 261 -9.76 9.40 -11.40
C MET A 261 -8.97 9.94 -12.58
N HIS A 262 -7.66 10.15 -12.44
CA HIS A 262 -6.92 10.96 -13.42
C HIS A 262 -5.48 10.54 -13.69
N HIS A 263 -5.01 10.76 -14.92
CA HIS A 263 -3.62 10.51 -15.32
C HIS A 263 -3.13 9.07 -15.05
N ASN A 264 -4.05 8.11 -14.93
CA ASN A 264 -3.69 6.71 -14.78
C ASN A 264 -3.30 6.13 -16.14
N ILE A 265 -2.34 5.20 -16.15
CA ILE A 265 -1.92 4.46 -17.33
C ILE A 265 -2.23 2.99 -17.09
N VAL A 266 -3.11 2.42 -17.92
CA VAL A 266 -3.51 1.02 -17.84
C VAL A 266 -3.12 0.31 -19.14
N TYR A 267 -2.51 -0.86 -18.99
CA TYR A 267 -2.29 -1.82 -20.05
C TYR A 267 -3.03 -3.11 -19.72
N ALA A 268 -3.75 -3.67 -20.68
CA ALA A 268 -4.30 -5.02 -20.63
C ALA A 268 -4.30 -5.65 -22.03
N LEU A 269 -4.30 -6.98 -22.14
CA LEU A 269 -4.38 -7.70 -23.43
C LEU A 269 -5.84 -7.97 -23.87
N ASP A 270 -6.78 -7.10 -23.47
CA ASP A 270 -8.22 -7.29 -23.67
C ASP A 270 -8.66 -7.07 -25.13
N THR A 271 -9.36 -8.07 -25.69
CA THR A 271 -9.90 -8.06 -27.05
C THR A 271 -11.40 -7.77 -27.15
N ASN A 272 -12.13 -7.65 -26.03
CA ASN A 272 -13.60 -7.60 -26.00
C ASN A 272 -14.15 -6.45 -25.16
N GLY A 273 -14.51 -5.31 -25.76
CA GLY A 273 -15.41 -4.32 -25.11
C GLY A 273 -14.79 -3.56 -23.93
N ASN A 274 -13.71 -2.83 -24.20
CA ASN A 274 -12.87 -2.18 -23.21
C ASN A 274 -13.57 -1.08 -22.39
N THR A 275 -13.72 -1.26 -21.07
CA THR A 275 -14.05 -0.15 -20.15
C THR A 275 -13.04 -0.01 -19.00
N PRO A 276 -11.72 0.11 -19.28
CA PRO A 276 -10.62 -0.01 -18.30
C PRO A 276 -10.72 0.90 -17.07
N PHE A 277 -11.52 1.97 -17.18
CA PHE A 277 -11.86 2.88 -16.09
C PHE A 277 -13.37 2.84 -15.90
N VAL A 278 -13.80 2.36 -14.74
CA VAL A 278 -15.21 2.36 -14.33
C VAL A 278 -15.33 3.20 -13.08
N SER A 279 -16.10 4.26 -13.17
CA SER A 279 -16.71 4.86 -11.98
C SER A 279 -18.16 4.45 -12.01
N ALA A 280 -18.64 3.63 -11.05
CA ALA A 280 -20.09 3.41 -10.92
C ALA A 280 -20.79 4.64 -10.30
N ALA A 281 -20.14 5.81 -10.37
CA ALA A 281 -20.48 7.06 -9.72
C ALA A 281 -20.77 8.17 -10.73
N THR A 282 -21.80 8.97 -10.48
CA THR A 282 -22.07 10.24 -11.17
C THR A 282 -21.27 11.42 -10.61
N GLY A 283 -20.27 11.19 -9.76
CA GLY A 283 -19.49 12.24 -9.07
C GLY A 283 -17.98 12.06 -9.00
N ILE A 284 -17.41 10.93 -9.45
CA ILE A 284 -15.96 10.79 -9.64
C ILE A 284 -15.62 11.29 -11.04
N VAL A 285 -14.82 12.35 -11.12
CA VAL A 285 -14.43 12.97 -12.39
C VAL A 285 -13.27 12.20 -13.01
N MET A 286 -13.47 11.68 -14.22
CA MET A 286 -12.39 11.07 -15.01
C MET A 286 -11.64 12.11 -15.85
N TRP A 287 -10.30 12.11 -15.80
CA TRP A 287 -9.50 13.09 -16.55
C TRP A 287 -8.12 12.56 -17.01
N ASP A 288 -7.82 12.64 -18.31
CA ASP A 288 -6.52 12.26 -18.92
C ASP A 288 -5.98 10.87 -18.53
N ASN A 289 -6.87 9.88 -18.37
CA ASN A 289 -6.45 8.49 -18.21
C ASN A 289 -6.06 7.91 -19.57
N LYS A 290 -5.14 6.94 -19.59
CA LYS A 290 -4.61 6.33 -20.82
C LYS A 290 -4.72 4.82 -20.75
N PHE A 291 -5.14 4.20 -21.84
CA PHE A 291 -5.30 2.75 -21.94
C PHE A 291 -4.72 2.17 -23.23
N ALA A 292 -3.96 1.08 -23.12
CA ALA A 292 -3.50 0.28 -24.25
C ALA A 292 -4.02 -1.16 -24.14
N ALA A 293 -4.68 -1.63 -25.20
CA ALA A 293 -5.29 -2.96 -25.29
C ALA A 293 -4.33 -4.05 -25.81
N ALA A 294 -3.10 -3.69 -26.15
CA ALA A 294 -2.10 -4.62 -26.67
C ALA A 294 -0.68 -4.06 -26.49
N ALA A 295 0.32 -4.94 -26.53
CA ALA A 295 1.71 -4.50 -26.53
C ALA A 295 2.03 -3.78 -27.84
N ASN A 296 2.91 -2.77 -27.77
CA ASN A 296 3.42 -2.04 -28.94
C ASN A 296 2.36 -1.25 -29.73
N VAL A 297 1.22 -0.91 -29.12
CA VAL A 297 0.21 -0.01 -29.71
C VAL A 297 0.22 1.34 -29.01
N SER A 298 -0.27 2.37 -29.70
CA SER A 298 -0.51 3.67 -29.06
C SER A 298 -1.70 3.57 -28.13
N ALA A 299 -1.58 4.14 -26.92
CA ALA A 299 -2.67 4.19 -25.96
C ALA A 299 -3.77 5.17 -26.40
N PHE A 300 -5.01 4.87 -26.06
CA PHE A 300 -6.16 5.79 -26.17
C PHE A 300 -6.30 6.59 -24.88
N GLN A 301 -6.69 7.87 -25.00
CA GLN A 301 -7.00 8.72 -23.85
C GLN A 301 -8.49 8.65 -23.50
N MET A 302 -8.79 8.62 -22.20
CA MET A 302 -10.13 8.57 -21.61
C MET A 302 -10.28 9.63 -20.48
N PRO A 303 -11.31 10.49 -20.49
CA PRO A 303 -12.28 10.65 -21.58
C PRO A 303 -11.62 11.15 -22.87
N THR A 304 -12.25 10.92 -24.01
CA THR A 304 -11.75 11.37 -25.31
C THR A 304 -11.66 12.89 -25.35
N LEU A 305 -10.58 13.41 -25.95
CA LEU A 305 -10.44 14.85 -26.18
C LEU A 305 -11.40 15.27 -27.29
N GLY A 306 -12.41 16.09 -26.98
CA GLY A 306 -13.41 16.50 -27.98
C GLY A 306 -14.70 17.01 -27.36
N THR A 307 -15.57 17.60 -28.19
CA THR A 307 -16.63 18.52 -27.77
C THR A 307 -17.62 17.92 -26.75
N TYR A 308 -17.78 18.66 -25.65
CA TYR A 308 -18.98 18.64 -24.82
C TYR A 308 -20.23 18.63 -25.73
N ALA A 309 -20.99 17.55 -25.72
CA ALA A 309 -22.40 17.62 -26.07
C ALA A 309 -23.10 18.15 -24.82
N ALA A 310 -23.66 19.35 -24.93
CA ALA A 310 -24.54 19.94 -23.93
C ALA A 310 -25.75 19.04 -23.65
#